data_AF-A0A7W5NLH1-F1
#
_entry.id   AF-A0A7W5NLH1-F1
#
_cell.length_a   1.000
_cell.length_b   1.000
_cell.length_c   1.000
_cell.angle_alpha   90.00
_cell.angle_beta   90.00
_cell.angle_gamma   90.00
#
_symmetry.space_group_name_H-M   'P 1'
#
loop_
_entity.id
_entity.type
_entity.pdbx_description
1 polymer ?
#
loop_
_entity_poly.entity_id
_entity_poly.type
_entity_poly.pdbx_seq_one_letter_code
_entity_poly.pdbx_strand_id
1 'polypeptide(L)'
;SDSPDSDDQARQVAQALYQGKGSDLSDTLGYAQLIAASLGEQWAGMGNALFVEPVTHATRTVLAPAEASLNDAWRQTIVAAWNRSFAGRYPFASTASDASLPELARFLRPQGGLIDTFLSTQLAGALRLQGDQWVPASGGTASTARAFDPAFLKAINTLQQIAGYMLAQGEPQFVFGLKPVPTPGVTDTLLTLDGQTLHYYNQVESWSTMTWPSGEPQKAGTRLEWQTDTAGTNKGFEFPGRWALVRLLERARVEPVDSATYQLTWQAKPENADPKSGVSKADGLSDLAAQVAREPLAPAPSDLTHPLRYLIHTDVGQGPMELLALRGFVLPSRIFVDRGSPVAARQSASAGPPPLPRTAIAAAKQAAVSLPTGMVPK
;
A
#
# COMPACT_ATOMS: atom_id res chain seq x y z
N SER A 1 14.30 -28.93 14.79
CA SER A 1 13.04 -29.55 14.38
C SER A 1 11.93 -28.70 14.94
N ASP A 2 11.42 -27.76 14.14
CA ASP A 2 10.24 -26.97 14.50
C ASP A 2 9.01 -27.80 14.18
N SER A 3 8.20 -28.08 15.21
CA SER A 3 6.91 -28.76 15.05
C SER A 3 5.85 -27.69 14.79
N PRO A 4 4.79 -27.96 14.02
CA PRO A 4 3.69 -27.00 13.79
C PRO A 4 3.08 -26.48 15.11
N ASP A 5 3.08 -27.30 16.16
CA ASP A 5 2.60 -26.93 17.49
C ASP A 5 3.43 -25.82 18.16
N SER A 6 4.75 -25.75 17.92
CA SER A 6 5.61 -24.70 18.54
C SER A 6 5.40 -23.34 17.88
N ASP A 7 5.13 -23.32 16.58
CA ASP A 7 4.86 -22.09 15.83
C ASP A 7 3.51 -21.48 16.21
N ASP A 8 2.48 -22.30 16.41
CA ASP A 8 1.16 -21.83 16.83
C ASP A 8 1.18 -21.32 18.27
N GLN A 9 1.91 -21.97 19.18
CA GLN A 9 2.15 -21.46 20.54
C GLN A 9 2.88 -20.10 20.51
N ALA A 10 3.92 -19.96 19.68
CA ALA A 10 4.64 -18.70 19.53
C ALA A 10 3.72 -17.57 19.05
N ARG A 11 2.83 -17.82 18.08
CA ARG A 11 1.84 -16.84 17.61
C ARG A 11 0.86 -16.42 18.71
N GLN A 12 0.34 -17.37 19.49
CA GLN A 12 -0.58 -17.07 20.59
C GLN A 12 0.09 -16.15 21.63
N VAL A 13 1.36 -16.41 21.97
CA VAL A 13 2.14 -15.56 22.86
C VAL A 13 2.31 -14.15 22.29
N ALA A 14 2.65 -14.02 21.00
CA ALA A 14 2.75 -12.71 20.35
C ALA A 14 1.41 -11.96 20.30
N GLN A 15 0.30 -12.64 20.02
CA GLN A 15 -1.02 -12.02 20.04
C GLN A 15 -1.40 -11.51 21.44
N ALA A 16 -1.13 -12.29 22.49
CA ALA A 16 -1.34 -11.86 23.87
C ALA A 16 -0.47 -10.65 24.23
N LEU A 17 0.80 -10.65 23.79
CA LEU A 17 1.73 -9.53 23.94
C LEU A 17 1.20 -8.25 23.26
N TYR A 18 0.74 -8.36 22.01
CA TYR A 18 0.23 -7.21 21.23
C TYR A 18 -1.10 -6.67 21.74
N GLN A 19 -1.98 -7.53 22.24
CA GLN A 19 -3.27 -7.10 22.78
C GLN A 19 -3.14 -6.44 24.16
N GLY A 20 -1.96 -6.54 24.80
CA GLY A 20 -1.71 -5.99 26.13
C GLY A 20 -2.56 -6.61 27.24
N LYS A 21 -3.29 -7.70 26.95
CA LYS A 21 -4.15 -8.40 27.89
C LYS A 21 -3.40 -9.60 28.46
N GLY A 22 -2.96 -9.50 29.72
CA GLY A 22 -2.51 -10.66 30.50
C GLY A 22 -1.22 -11.32 30.02
N SER A 23 -0.31 -10.55 29.44
CA SER A 23 1.05 -11.02 29.18
C SER A 23 1.92 -10.65 30.38
N ASP A 24 2.32 -11.66 31.17
CA ASP A 24 3.24 -11.49 32.30
C ASP A 24 4.51 -10.72 31.89
N LEU A 25 4.96 -10.86 30.64
CA LEU A 25 6.10 -10.15 30.06
C LEU A 25 5.83 -8.65 29.87
N SER A 26 4.62 -8.27 29.48
CA SER A 26 4.22 -6.86 29.31
C SER A 26 4.14 -6.18 30.68
N ASP A 27 3.56 -6.87 31.66
CA ASP A 27 3.46 -6.38 33.04
C ASP A 27 4.84 -6.29 33.71
N THR A 28 5.71 -7.28 33.46
CA THR A 28 7.11 -7.27 33.94
C THR A 28 7.90 -6.11 33.33
N LEU A 29 7.71 -5.80 32.05
CA LEU A 29 8.37 -4.67 31.41
C LEU A 29 7.86 -3.33 31.96
N GLY A 30 6.55 -3.19 32.16
CA GLY A 30 5.98 -2.01 32.81
C GLY A 30 6.50 -1.82 34.24
N TYR A 31 6.58 -2.91 35.01
CA TYR A 31 7.14 -2.91 36.36
C TYR A 31 8.63 -2.57 36.38
N ALA A 32 9.42 -3.14 35.46
CA ALA A 32 10.84 -2.83 35.32
C ALA A 32 11.08 -1.35 34.96
N GLN A 33 10.25 -0.77 34.10
CA GLN A 33 10.30 0.65 33.76
C GLN A 33 9.98 1.54 34.97
N LEU A 34 8.99 1.16 35.78
CA LEU A 34 8.66 1.87 37.02
C LEU A 34 9.81 1.82 38.04
N ILE A 35 10.44 0.66 38.23
CA ILE A 35 11.62 0.55 39.09
C ILE A 35 12.75 1.43 38.56
N ALA A 36 13.07 1.32 37.27
CA ALA A 36 14.12 2.11 36.65
C ALA A 36 13.89 3.63 36.80
N ALA A 37 12.64 4.08 36.63
CA ALA A 37 12.26 5.48 36.83
C ALA A 37 12.32 5.93 38.29
N SER A 38 12.02 5.04 39.24
CA SER A 38 12.04 5.37 40.68
C SER A 38 13.45 5.63 41.25
N LEU A 39 14.51 5.21 40.52
CA LEU A 39 15.90 5.49 40.88
C LEU A 39 16.32 6.95 40.64
N GLY A 40 15.52 7.73 39.89
CA GLY A 40 15.78 9.13 39.56
C GLY A 40 16.74 9.33 38.38
N GLU A 41 16.68 10.52 37.76
CA GLU A 41 17.38 10.89 36.50
C GLU A 41 18.88 10.55 36.50
N GLN A 42 19.57 10.79 37.61
CA GLN A 42 21.01 10.53 37.75
C GLN A 42 21.39 9.04 37.65
N TRP A 43 20.44 8.12 37.88
CA TRP A 43 20.63 6.67 37.82
C TRP A 43 19.84 6.01 36.68
N ALA A 44 19.21 6.79 35.81
CA ALA A 44 18.38 6.28 34.71
C ALA A 44 19.13 5.27 33.82
N GLY A 45 20.41 5.53 33.51
CA GLY A 45 21.23 4.61 32.72
C GLY A 45 21.46 3.26 33.40
N MET A 46 21.64 3.24 34.72
CA MET A 46 21.79 2.01 35.50
C MET A 46 20.45 1.27 35.64
N GLY A 47 19.37 2.01 35.94
CA GLY A 47 18.02 1.45 36.00
C GLY A 47 17.61 0.76 34.71
N ASN A 48 17.90 1.38 33.57
CA ASN A 48 17.63 0.79 32.27
C ASN A 48 18.46 -0.47 32.02
N ALA A 49 19.77 -0.44 32.30
CA ALA A 49 20.65 -1.57 32.08
C ALA A 49 20.34 -2.80 32.95
N LEU A 50 19.91 -2.59 34.20
CA LEU A 50 19.67 -3.67 35.16
C LEU A 50 18.24 -4.22 35.12
N PHE A 51 17.24 -3.38 34.88
CA PHE A 51 15.83 -3.78 34.98
C PHE A 51 15.15 -3.87 33.61
N VAL A 52 15.43 -2.95 32.69
CA VAL A 52 14.67 -2.84 31.43
C VAL A 52 15.31 -3.64 30.29
N GLU A 53 16.62 -3.55 30.11
CA GLU A 53 17.35 -4.25 29.04
C GLU A 53 17.20 -5.78 29.09
N PRO A 54 17.36 -6.46 30.25
CA PRO A 54 17.20 -7.91 30.31
C PRO A 54 15.81 -8.39 29.93
N VAL A 55 14.77 -7.68 30.41
CA VAL A 55 13.37 -7.98 30.07
C VAL A 55 13.13 -7.71 28.59
N THR A 56 13.62 -6.58 28.07
CA THR A 56 13.53 -6.23 26.65
C THR A 56 14.20 -7.27 25.75
N HIS A 57 15.38 -7.76 26.14
CA HIS A 57 16.10 -8.80 25.41
C HIS A 57 15.35 -10.14 25.43
N ALA A 58 14.81 -10.53 26.58
CA ALA A 58 13.97 -11.71 26.69
C ALA A 58 12.71 -11.60 25.81
N THR A 59 12.02 -10.45 25.85
CA THR A 59 10.86 -10.17 24.99
C THR A 59 11.21 -10.28 23.51
N ARG A 60 12.33 -9.69 23.05
CA ARG A 60 12.77 -9.78 21.65
C ARG A 60 13.06 -11.22 21.22
N THR A 61 13.68 -12.01 22.10
CA THR A 61 14.03 -13.41 21.82
C THR A 61 12.78 -14.27 21.64
N VAL A 62 11.71 -14.00 22.40
CA VAL A 62 10.41 -14.69 22.28
C VAL A 62 9.60 -14.17 21.09
N LEU A 63 9.67 -12.87 20.79
CA LEU A 63 8.85 -12.24 19.77
C LEU A 63 9.37 -12.50 18.34
N ALA A 64 10.69 -12.65 18.16
CA ALA A 64 11.30 -12.91 16.86
C ALA A 64 10.77 -14.19 16.16
N PRO A 65 10.71 -15.37 16.79
CA PRO A 65 10.13 -16.56 16.15
C PRO A 65 8.63 -16.40 15.89
N ALA A 66 7.90 -15.73 16.79
CA ALA A 66 6.47 -15.50 16.61
C ALA A 66 6.15 -14.58 15.41
N GLU A 67 6.89 -13.49 15.23
CA GLU A 67 6.77 -12.60 14.06
C GLU A 67 7.19 -13.30 12.75
N ALA A 68 8.21 -14.17 12.80
CA ALA A 68 8.58 -14.99 11.66
C ALA A 68 7.45 -15.96 11.28
N SER A 69 6.87 -16.61 12.29
CA SER A 69 5.72 -17.49 12.13
C SER A 69 4.48 -16.76 11.59
N LEU A 70 4.24 -15.49 11.97
CA LEU A 70 3.20 -14.64 11.39
C LEU A 70 3.48 -14.30 9.92
N ASN A 71 4.74 -14.00 9.57
CA ASN A 71 5.16 -13.81 8.17
C ASN A 71 4.92 -15.08 7.35
N ASP A 72 5.21 -16.26 7.89
CA ASP A 72 4.95 -17.55 7.22
C ASP A 72 3.46 -17.82 7.06
N ALA A 73 2.66 -17.59 8.11
CA ALA A 73 1.20 -17.70 8.03
C ALA A 73 0.63 -16.80 6.93
N TRP A 74 1.06 -15.53 6.87
CA TRP A 74 0.66 -14.58 5.84
C TRP A 74 1.01 -15.07 4.42
N ARG A 75 2.25 -15.56 4.24
CA ARG A 75 2.69 -16.10 2.95
C ARG A 75 1.86 -17.29 2.51
N GLN A 76 1.62 -18.23 3.41
CA GLN A 76 0.96 -19.50 3.10
C GLN A 76 -0.54 -19.36 2.91
N THR A 77 -1.19 -18.47 3.67
CA THR A 77 -2.65 -18.35 3.67
C THR A 77 -3.15 -17.27 2.71
N ILE A 78 -2.55 -16.08 2.73
CA ILE A 78 -3.05 -14.94 1.96
C ILE A 78 -2.27 -14.78 0.67
N VAL A 79 -0.94 -14.67 0.72
CA VAL A 79 -0.13 -14.38 -0.48
C VAL A 79 -0.18 -15.53 -1.48
N ALA A 80 -0.08 -16.78 -1.03
CA ALA A 80 -0.19 -17.94 -1.89
C ALA A 80 -1.57 -18.04 -2.57
N ALA A 81 -2.65 -17.77 -1.81
CA ALA A 81 -4.00 -17.74 -2.37
C ALA A 81 -4.19 -16.59 -3.36
N TRP A 82 -3.70 -15.39 -3.03
CA TRP A 82 -3.72 -14.22 -3.90
C TRP A 82 -3.01 -14.50 -5.22
N ASN A 83 -1.78 -15.01 -5.17
CA ASN A 83 -1.00 -15.33 -6.36
C ASN A 83 -1.66 -16.43 -7.19
N ARG A 84 -2.27 -17.44 -6.56
CA ARG A 84 -3.04 -18.48 -7.29
C ARG A 84 -4.21 -17.87 -8.07
N SER A 85 -4.91 -16.90 -7.48
CA SER A 85 -6.06 -16.25 -8.12
C SER A 85 -5.66 -15.24 -9.20
N PHE A 86 -4.55 -14.52 -9.02
CA PHE A 86 -4.27 -13.30 -9.78
C PHE A 86 -2.96 -13.27 -10.57
N ALA A 87 -2.03 -14.22 -10.35
CA ALA A 87 -0.77 -14.25 -11.10
C ALA A 87 -1.01 -14.34 -12.61
N GLY A 88 -0.33 -13.49 -13.38
CA GLY A 88 -0.45 -13.43 -14.83
C GLY A 88 -1.78 -12.89 -15.35
N ARG A 89 -2.61 -12.28 -14.50
CA ARG A 89 -3.91 -11.70 -14.89
C ARG A 89 -3.90 -10.18 -14.80
N TYR A 90 -4.59 -9.53 -15.72
CA TYR A 90 -4.86 -8.09 -15.67
C TYR A 90 -5.82 -7.75 -14.53
N PRO A 91 -5.62 -6.68 -13.73
CA PRO A 91 -4.65 -5.59 -13.92
C PRO A 91 -3.24 -5.84 -13.35
N PHE A 92 -3.02 -6.93 -12.63
CA PHE A 92 -1.75 -7.21 -11.94
C PHE A 92 -0.59 -7.50 -12.90
N ALA A 93 -0.89 -8.06 -14.06
CA ALA A 93 0.04 -8.27 -15.17
C ALA A 93 -0.57 -7.77 -16.49
N SER A 94 0.28 -7.28 -17.41
CA SER A 94 -0.15 -6.80 -18.73
C SER A 94 -0.43 -7.98 -19.68
N THR A 95 -1.48 -8.75 -19.39
CA THR A 95 -1.92 -9.89 -20.21
C THR A 95 -3.36 -9.71 -20.69
N ALA A 96 -3.81 -10.53 -21.64
CA ALA A 96 -5.20 -10.55 -22.10
C ALA A 96 -6.16 -11.24 -21.11
N SER A 97 -5.64 -12.01 -20.14
CA SER A 97 -6.45 -12.73 -19.17
C SER A 97 -6.85 -11.83 -18.01
N ASP A 98 -8.15 -11.65 -17.82
CA ASP A 98 -8.68 -10.75 -16.78
C ASP A 98 -8.77 -11.43 -15.40
N ALA A 99 -8.46 -10.69 -14.32
CA ALA A 99 -8.57 -11.11 -12.93
C ALA A 99 -10.02 -11.13 -12.45
N SER A 100 -10.40 -12.11 -11.63
CA SER A 100 -11.79 -12.23 -11.18
C SER A 100 -12.25 -11.10 -10.25
N LEU A 101 -13.24 -10.30 -10.65
CA LEU A 101 -13.81 -9.23 -9.80
C LEU A 101 -14.49 -9.79 -8.53
N PRO A 102 -15.33 -10.83 -8.60
CA PRO A 102 -15.86 -11.47 -7.39
C PRO A 102 -14.76 -12.07 -6.49
N GLU A 103 -13.69 -12.61 -7.07
CA GLU A 103 -12.56 -13.11 -6.30
C GLU A 103 -11.79 -11.98 -5.62
N LEU A 104 -11.60 -10.86 -6.32
CA LEU A 104 -11.02 -9.65 -5.74
C LEU A 104 -11.88 -9.16 -4.57
N ALA A 105 -13.20 -9.09 -4.75
CA ALA A 105 -14.14 -8.74 -3.69
C ALA A 105 -14.02 -9.66 -2.47
N ARG A 106 -13.88 -10.98 -2.68
CA ARG A 106 -13.71 -11.97 -1.61
C ARG A 106 -12.47 -11.72 -0.76
N PHE A 107 -11.38 -11.25 -1.36
CA PHE A 107 -10.17 -10.88 -0.61
C PHE A 107 -10.34 -9.57 0.15
N LEU A 108 -10.93 -8.57 -0.49
CA LEU A 108 -10.86 -7.18 -0.04
C LEU A 108 -12.08 -6.70 0.77
N ARG A 109 -13.13 -7.51 0.90
CA ARG A 109 -14.35 -7.12 1.62
C ARG A 109 -14.00 -6.51 3.00
N PRO A 110 -14.43 -5.28 3.31
CA PRO A 110 -14.01 -4.56 4.52
C PRO A 110 -14.35 -5.25 5.85
N GLN A 111 -15.32 -6.16 5.83
CA GLN A 111 -15.66 -7.01 6.97
C GLN A 111 -15.81 -8.45 6.49
N GLY A 112 -14.96 -9.34 6.98
CA GLY A 112 -15.00 -10.76 6.64
C GLY A 112 -14.37 -11.10 5.29
N GLY A 113 -13.68 -10.15 4.64
CA GLY A 113 -12.75 -10.46 3.56
C GLY A 113 -11.55 -11.26 4.08
N LEU A 114 -10.85 -11.97 3.20
CA LEU A 114 -9.69 -12.78 3.62
C LEU A 114 -8.58 -11.94 4.27
N ILE A 115 -8.28 -10.77 3.69
CA ILE A 115 -7.24 -9.89 4.23
C ILE A 115 -7.71 -9.29 5.56
N ASP A 116 -8.90 -8.71 5.60
CA ASP A 116 -9.50 -8.14 6.81
C ASP A 116 -9.55 -9.16 7.96
N THR A 117 -10.01 -10.39 7.70
CA THR A 117 -10.07 -11.47 8.69
C THR A 117 -8.67 -11.81 9.21
N PHE A 118 -7.66 -11.90 8.34
CA PHE A 118 -6.29 -12.15 8.78
C PHE A 118 -5.77 -11.01 9.67
N LEU A 119 -5.95 -9.75 9.25
CA LEU A 119 -5.46 -8.58 10.00
C LEU A 119 -6.15 -8.46 11.37
N SER A 120 -7.47 -8.59 11.40
CA SER A 120 -8.27 -8.46 12.63
C SER A 120 -8.09 -9.63 13.60
N THR A 121 -7.73 -10.82 13.14
CA THR A 121 -7.53 -12.00 14.01
C THR A 121 -6.06 -12.21 14.38
N GLN A 122 -5.15 -12.24 13.39
CA GLN A 122 -3.75 -12.59 13.60
C GLN A 122 -2.89 -11.41 14.05
N LEU A 123 -3.26 -10.20 13.68
CA LEU A 123 -2.56 -8.95 14.03
C LEU A 123 -3.37 -8.08 14.99
N ALA A 124 -4.35 -8.68 15.69
CA ALA A 124 -5.12 -8.02 16.73
C ALA A 124 -4.20 -7.38 17.78
N GLY A 125 -4.40 -6.10 18.06
CA GLY A 125 -3.58 -5.33 19.00
C GLY A 125 -2.26 -4.81 18.42
N ALA A 126 -1.72 -5.41 17.36
CA ALA A 126 -0.53 -4.92 16.67
C ALA A 126 -0.90 -3.89 15.58
N LEU A 127 -2.00 -4.14 14.88
CA LEU A 127 -2.65 -3.22 13.97
C LEU A 127 -4.03 -2.85 14.52
N ARG A 128 -4.42 -1.60 14.29
CA ARG A 128 -5.76 -1.10 14.57
C ARG A 128 -6.31 -0.39 13.34
N LEU A 129 -7.60 -0.56 13.11
CA LEU A 129 -8.31 0.19 12.09
C LEU A 129 -8.61 1.60 12.65
N GLN A 130 -8.08 2.63 12.01
CA GLN A 130 -8.34 4.03 12.33
C GLN A 130 -9.05 4.69 11.15
N GLY A 131 -10.35 4.94 11.28
CA GLY A 131 -11.17 5.32 10.14
C GLY A 131 -11.23 4.17 9.14
N ASP A 132 -10.68 4.38 7.94
CA ASP A 132 -10.58 3.37 6.88
C ASP A 132 -9.12 2.96 6.58
N GLN A 133 -8.21 3.15 7.55
CA GLN A 133 -6.80 2.79 7.39
C GLN A 133 -6.30 1.91 8.53
N TRP A 134 -5.56 0.86 8.17
CA TRP A 134 -4.81 0.03 9.08
C TRP A 134 -3.53 0.74 9.49
N VAL A 135 -3.43 1.05 10.77
CA VAL A 135 -2.28 1.72 11.37
C VAL A 135 -1.67 0.86 12.49
N PRO A 136 -0.34 0.87 12.66
CA PRO A 136 0.30 0.27 13.82
C PRO A 136 -0.29 0.81 15.12
N ALA A 137 -0.58 -0.06 16.07
CA ALA A 137 -1.02 0.34 17.39
C ALA A 137 0.12 1.07 18.12
N SER A 138 -0.19 2.22 18.72
CA SER A 138 0.79 3.08 19.40
C SER A 138 0.96 2.73 20.88
N GLY A 139 0.43 1.60 21.35
CA GLY A 139 0.48 1.15 22.75
C GLY A 139 1.07 -0.25 22.88
N GLY A 140 1.84 -0.49 23.95
CA GLY A 140 2.45 -1.79 24.31
C GLY A 140 3.91 -1.95 23.87
N THR A 141 4.42 -3.18 23.99
CA THR A 141 5.79 -3.64 23.63
C THR A 141 6.15 -3.47 22.14
N ALA A 142 5.34 -2.74 21.35
CA ALA A 142 5.60 -2.36 19.96
C ALA A 142 6.94 -1.62 19.77
N SER A 143 7.45 -0.93 20.80
CA SER A 143 8.80 -0.37 20.79
C SER A 143 9.91 -1.45 20.77
N THR A 144 9.60 -2.67 21.19
CA THR A 144 10.51 -3.84 21.19
C THR A 144 10.26 -4.81 20.03
N ALA A 145 9.09 -4.75 19.38
CA ALA A 145 8.72 -5.52 18.20
C ALA A 145 9.45 -5.07 16.92
N ARG A 146 9.59 -5.96 15.94
CA ARG A 146 10.06 -5.58 14.61
C ARG A 146 9.12 -4.56 14.00
N ALA A 147 9.67 -3.66 13.18
CA ALA A 147 8.87 -2.66 12.51
C ALA A 147 8.00 -3.33 11.45
N PHE A 148 6.77 -2.84 11.27
CA PHE A 148 5.97 -3.20 10.11
C PHE A 148 6.68 -2.76 8.83
N ASP A 149 6.66 -3.61 7.80
CA ASP A 149 7.16 -3.25 6.48
C ASP A 149 6.31 -2.09 5.91
N PRO A 150 6.91 -0.93 5.58
CA PRO A 150 6.17 0.16 4.95
C PRO A 150 5.47 -0.26 3.64
N ALA A 151 6.06 -1.20 2.90
CA ALA A 151 5.45 -1.72 1.67
C ALA A 151 4.18 -2.52 1.99
N PHE A 152 4.18 -3.30 3.07
CA PHE A 152 3.00 -4.02 3.55
C PHE A 152 1.88 -3.07 3.95
N LEU A 153 2.18 -2.07 4.80
CA LEU A 153 1.19 -1.08 5.23
C LEU A 153 0.62 -0.29 4.04
N LYS A 154 1.47 0.13 3.10
CA LYS A 154 1.01 0.80 1.88
C LYS A 154 0.09 -0.11 1.05
N ALA A 155 0.46 -1.37 0.88
CA ALA A 155 -0.29 -2.33 0.08
C ALA A 155 -1.69 -2.59 0.66
N ILE A 156 -1.79 -2.94 1.95
CA ILE A 156 -3.09 -3.22 2.58
C ILE A 156 -4.00 -1.99 2.59
N ASN A 157 -3.45 -0.79 2.81
CA ASN A 157 -4.26 0.44 2.81
C ASN A 157 -4.70 0.85 1.41
N THR A 158 -3.89 0.60 0.37
CA THR A 158 -4.31 0.81 -1.02
C THR A 158 -5.48 -0.12 -1.37
N LEU A 159 -5.39 -1.40 -0.97
CA LEU A 159 -6.45 -2.36 -1.20
C LEU A 159 -7.72 -2.04 -0.40
N GLN A 160 -7.59 -1.61 0.86
CA GLN A 160 -8.68 -1.16 1.71
C GLN A 160 -9.43 0.02 1.07
N GLN A 161 -8.72 1.05 0.61
CA GLN A 161 -9.31 2.21 -0.07
C GLN A 161 -10.08 1.79 -1.32
N ILE A 162 -9.49 0.95 -2.18
CA ILE A 162 -10.17 0.45 -3.38
C ILE A 162 -11.44 -0.30 -3.02
N ALA A 163 -11.40 -1.14 -1.98
CA ALA A 163 -12.56 -1.89 -1.52
C ALA A 163 -13.65 -1.00 -0.92
N GLY A 164 -13.28 0.01 -0.13
CA GLY A 164 -14.22 0.97 0.46
C GLY A 164 -15.09 1.65 -0.59
N TYR A 165 -14.51 1.96 -1.76
CA TYR A 165 -15.25 2.57 -2.87
C TYR A 165 -15.95 1.55 -3.76
N MET A 166 -15.25 0.50 -4.19
CA MET A 166 -15.78 -0.49 -5.14
C MET A 166 -16.89 -1.36 -4.52
N LEU A 167 -16.84 -1.63 -3.22
CA LEU A 167 -17.78 -2.49 -2.50
C LEU A 167 -18.76 -1.72 -1.61
N ALA A 168 -18.90 -0.41 -1.83
CA ALA A 168 -19.78 0.45 -1.01
C ALA A 168 -21.24 -0.06 -0.98
N GLN A 169 -21.70 -0.69 -2.06
CA GLN A 169 -23.03 -1.29 -2.20
C GLN A 169 -23.05 -2.82 -1.97
N GLY A 170 -21.95 -3.39 -1.46
CA GLY A 170 -21.78 -4.83 -1.19
C GLY A 170 -21.22 -5.65 -2.35
N GLU A 171 -21.46 -5.23 -3.59
CA GLU A 171 -20.94 -5.83 -4.81
C GLU A 171 -19.98 -4.88 -5.56
N PRO A 172 -19.02 -5.38 -6.35
CA PRO A 172 -18.07 -4.54 -7.08
C PRO A 172 -18.77 -3.65 -8.10
N GLN A 173 -18.81 -2.34 -7.86
CA GLN A 173 -19.43 -1.37 -8.76
C GLN A 173 -18.90 0.05 -8.56
N PHE A 174 -18.76 0.77 -9.66
CA PHE A 174 -18.57 2.21 -9.73
C PHE A 174 -19.68 2.85 -10.56
N VAL A 175 -20.24 3.95 -10.06
CA VAL A 175 -21.15 4.83 -10.78
C VAL A 175 -20.45 6.18 -10.94
N PHE A 176 -20.48 6.73 -12.14
CA PHE A 176 -19.79 7.98 -12.47
C PHE A 176 -20.46 8.69 -13.64
N GLY A 177 -20.32 10.01 -13.70
CA GLY A 177 -20.73 10.81 -14.85
C GLY A 177 -19.62 10.92 -15.88
N LEU A 178 -19.96 10.83 -17.17
CA LEU A 178 -19.08 11.21 -18.27
C LEU A 178 -19.71 12.34 -19.08
N LYS A 179 -18.90 13.33 -19.45
CA LYS A 179 -19.30 14.40 -20.36
C LYS A 179 -18.24 14.57 -21.45
N PRO A 180 -18.59 14.47 -22.74
CA PRO A 180 -17.66 14.73 -23.82
C PRO A 180 -17.25 16.21 -23.83
N VAL A 181 -16.04 16.51 -24.30
CA VAL A 181 -15.54 17.87 -24.48
C VAL A 181 -15.27 18.10 -25.97
N PRO A 182 -15.82 19.18 -26.58
CA PRO A 182 -15.57 19.50 -27.97
C PRO A 182 -14.08 19.55 -28.28
N THR A 183 -13.67 18.87 -29.35
CA THR A 183 -12.28 18.80 -29.79
C THR A 183 -12.21 19.28 -31.24
N PRO A 184 -11.41 20.30 -31.56
CA PRO A 184 -11.25 20.77 -32.94
C PRO A 184 -10.85 19.64 -33.90
N GLY A 185 -11.51 19.61 -35.06
CA GLY A 185 -11.30 18.59 -36.10
C GLY A 185 -12.00 17.25 -35.85
N VAL A 186 -12.64 17.06 -34.70
CA VAL A 186 -13.42 15.85 -34.38
C VAL A 186 -14.91 16.15 -34.54
N THR A 187 -15.59 15.39 -35.40
CA THR A 187 -17.00 15.60 -35.78
C THR A 187 -17.95 14.68 -35.02
N ASP A 188 -17.49 13.48 -34.66
CA ASP A 188 -18.27 12.44 -34.00
C ASP A 188 -17.38 11.65 -33.04
N THR A 189 -17.91 11.26 -31.89
CA THR A 189 -17.29 10.31 -30.97
C THR A 189 -18.35 9.36 -30.41
N LEU A 190 -18.03 8.07 -30.36
CA LEU A 190 -18.87 7.04 -29.77
C LEU A 190 -18.04 6.23 -28.78
N LEU A 191 -18.33 6.43 -27.49
CA LEU A 191 -17.81 5.59 -26.41
C LEU A 191 -18.84 4.53 -26.07
N THR A 192 -18.45 3.26 -26.14
CA THR A 192 -19.23 2.12 -25.68
C THR A 192 -18.56 1.49 -24.46
N LEU A 193 -19.28 1.31 -23.36
CA LEU A 193 -18.81 0.74 -22.10
C LEU A 193 -19.80 -0.33 -21.62
N ASP A 194 -19.39 -1.59 -21.68
CA ASP A 194 -20.19 -2.75 -21.31
C ASP A 194 -21.62 -2.74 -21.92
N GLY A 195 -21.74 -2.22 -23.14
CA GLY A 195 -23.00 -2.03 -23.87
C GLY A 195 -23.70 -0.67 -23.66
N GLN A 196 -23.30 0.14 -22.67
CA GLN A 196 -23.78 1.52 -22.51
C GLN A 196 -23.07 2.41 -23.55
N THR A 197 -23.80 3.30 -24.22
CA THR A 197 -23.23 4.16 -25.26
C THR A 197 -23.31 5.64 -24.87
N LEU A 198 -22.24 6.38 -25.16
CA LEU A 198 -22.16 7.83 -25.12
C LEU A 198 -21.75 8.31 -26.51
N HIS A 199 -22.76 8.71 -27.28
CA HIS A 199 -22.59 9.25 -28.62
C HIS A 199 -22.62 10.77 -28.58
N TYR A 200 -21.62 11.40 -29.20
CA TYR A 200 -21.47 12.83 -29.22
C TYR A 200 -20.98 13.31 -30.57
N TYR A 201 -21.77 14.19 -31.21
CA TYR A 201 -21.53 14.72 -32.55
C TYR A 201 -21.57 16.26 -32.56
N ASN A 202 -20.91 16.88 -31.57
CA ASN A 202 -20.87 18.34 -31.35
C ASN A 202 -22.23 18.99 -31.05
N GLN A 203 -23.13 18.23 -30.44
CA GLN A 203 -24.36 18.76 -29.83
C GLN A 203 -24.08 19.43 -28.48
N VAL A 204 -25.12 19.94 -27.81
CA VAL A 204 -25.00 20.48 -26.44
C VAL A 204 -24.48 19.38 -25.50
N GLU A 205 -23.43 19.69 -24.73
CA GLU A 205 -22.79 18.73 -23.85
C GLU A 205 -23.63 18.49 -22.59
N SER A 206 -23.86 17.21 -22.29
CA SER A 206 -24.57 16.78 -21.09
C SER A 206 -23.81 15.68 -20.37
N TRP A 207 -23.98 15.63 -19.05
CA TRP A 207 -23.48 14.53 -18.24
C TRP A 207 -24.32 13.29 -18.49
N SER A 208 -23.64 12.18 -18.76
CA SER A 208 -24.24 10.85 -18.91
C SER A 208 -23.73 9.95 -17.80
N THR A 209 -24.65 9.39 -17.02
CA THR A 209 -24.31 8.44 -15.96
C THR A 209 -23.92 7.11 -16.56
N MET A 210 -22.80 6.56 -16.10
CA MET A 210 -22.24 5.27 -16.50
C MET A 210 -22.07 4.39 -15.27
N THR A 211 -22.21 3.08 -15.47
CA THR A 211 -21.98 2.06 -14.45
C THR A 211 -20.94 1.06 -14.92
N TRP A 212 -19.98 0.71 -14.06
CA TRP A 212 -19.00 -0.34 -14.33
C TRP A 212 -18.76 -1.21 -13.09
N PRO A 213 -18.61 -2.55 -13.24
CA PRO A 213 -19.01 -3.33 -14.42
C PRO A 213 -20.53 -3.26 -14.62
N SER A 214 -21.01 -3.44 -15.86
CA SER A 214 -22.45 -3.61 -16.07
C SER A 214 -22.94 -4.98 -15.60
N GLY A 215 -24.25 -5.10 -15.35
CA GLY A 215 -24.90 -6.36 -14.99
C GLY A 215 -24.99 -7.39 -16.13
N GLU A 216 -24.46 -7.09 -17.33
CA GLU A 216 -24.52 -7.94 -18.52
C GLU A 216 -23.10 -8.40 -18.96
N PRO A 217 -22.56 -9.51 -18.40
CA PRO A 217 -21.18 -9.93 -18.67
C PRO A 217 -20.88 -10.23 -20.14
N GLN A 218 -21.89 -10.58 -20.93
CA GLN A 218 -21.76 -10.87 -22.36
C GLN A 218 -21.47 -9.62 -23.20
N LYS A 219 -21.83 -8.43 -22.70
CA LYS A 219 -21.56 -7.14 -23.34
C LYS A 219 -20.27 -6.51 -22.83
N ALA A 220 -19.52 -7.19 -21.95
CA ALA A 220 -18.34 -6.65 -21.30
C ALA A 220 -17.25 -6.27 -22.32
N GLY A 221 -16.83 -5.01 -22.27
CA GLY A 221 -15.90 -4.45 -23.22
C GLY A 221 -15.99 -2.94 -23.28
N THR A 222 -14.97 -2.31 -23.86
CA THR A 222 -14.93 -0.86 -24.01
C THR A 222 -14.35 -0.51 -25.37
N ARG A 223 -15.05 0.34 -26.11
CA ARG A 223 -14.63 0.82 -27.43
C ARG A 223 -14.80 2.34 -27.50
N LEU A 224 -13.80 3.04 -28.03
CA LEU A 224 -13.88 4.45 -28.38
C LEU A 224 -13.62 4.61 -29.88
N GLU A 225 -14.65 5.11 -30.58
CA GLU A 225 -14.67 5.39 -32.01
C GLU A 225 -14.79 6.90 -32.21
N TRP A 226 -14.24 7.43 -33.29
CA TRP A 226 -14.39 8.84 -33.63
C TRP A 226 -14.39 9.08 -35.13
N GLN A 227 -14.98 10.20 -35.55
CA GLN A 227 -14.87 10.74 -36.90
C GLN A 227 -14.21 12.11 -36.85
N THR A 228 -13.53 12.45 -37.93
CA THR A 228 -12.91 13.76 -38.10
C THR A 228 -13.54 14.49 -39.28
N ASP A 229 -13.21 15.76 -39.45
CA ASP A 229 -13.59 16.54 -40.63
C ASP A 229 -12.89 16.07 -41.92
N THR A 230 -11.72 15.45 -41.79
CA THR A 230 -10.87 15.00 -42.90
C THR A 230 -10.95 13.50 -43.19
N ALA A 231 -11.36 12.69 -42.22
CA ALA A 231 -11.46 11.23 -42.32
C ALA A 231 -12.72 10.70 -41.61
N GLY A 232 -13.31 9.64 -42.17
CA GLY A 232 -14.52 8.97 -41.65
C GLY A 232 -14.33 8.25 -40.31
N THR A 233 -15.06 7.15 -40.08
CA THR A 233 -14.96 6.41 -38.80
C THR A 233 -13.56 5.81 -38.62
N ASN A 234 -12.89 6.26 -37.57
CA ASN A 234 -11.63 5.72 -37.07
C ASN A 234 -11.89 4.98 -35.77
N LYS A 235 -11.15 3.88 -35.54
CA LYS A 235 -11.16 3.15 -34.27
C LYS A 235 -9.73 2.99 -33.78
N GLY A 236 -9.48 3.34 -32.53
CA GLY A 236 -8.13 3.26 -31.94
C GLY A 236 -8.08 2.59 -30.59
N PHE A 237 -9.19 2.53 -29.86
CA PHE A 237 -9.23 1.92 -28.54
C PHE A 237 -10.38 0.94 -28.49
N GLU A 238 -10.06 -0.34 -28.57
CA GLU A 238 -11.00 -1.44 -28.39
C GLU A 238 -10.38 -2.47 -27.46
N PHE A 239 -11.06 -2.70 -26.34
CA PHE A 239 -10.64 -3.66 -25.33
C PHE A 239 -11.82 -4.56 -25.00
N PRO A 240 -11.69 -5.90 -25.12
CA PRO A 240 -12.71 -6.83 -24.68
C PRO A 240 -12.62 -7.08 -23.18
N GLY A 241 -13.70 -7.63 -22.61
CA GLY A 241 -13.71 -8.16 -21.25
C GLY A 241 -14.04 -7.12 -20.19
N ARG A 242 -14.28 -7.60 -18.97
CA ARG A 242 -14.77 -6.78 -17.85
C ARG A 242 -13.80 -5.67 -17.43
N TRP A 243 -12.50 -5.84 -17.66
CA TRP A 243 -11.49 -4.83 -17.29
C TRP A 243 -11.19 -3.84 -18.41
N ALA A 244 -11.96 -3.87 -19.49
CA ALA A 244 -11.76 -3.02 -20.65
C ALA A 244 -11.77 -1.53 -20.32
N LEU A 245 -12.65 -1.08 -19.40
CA LEU A 245 -12.66 0.32 -18.95
C LEU A 245 -11.31 0.71 -18.35
N VAL A 246 -10.76 -0.14 -17.47
CA VAL A 246 -9.48 0.14 -16.81
C VAL A 246 -8.35 0.16 -17.84
N ARG A 247 -8.40 -0.70 -18.87
CA ARG A 247 -7.44 -0.68 -19.99
C ARG A 247 -7.54 0.61 -20.81
N LEU A 248 -8.76 1.09 -21.06
CA LEU A 248 -8.99 2.38 -21.71
C LEU A 248 -8.44 3.53 -20.88
N LEU A 249 -8.74 3.56 -19.58
CA LEU A 249 -8.24 4.57 -18.64
C LEU A 249 -6.72 4.55 -18.53
N GLU A 250 -6.08 3.40 -18.64
CA GLU A 250 -4.62 3.27 -18.71
C GLU A 250 -4.01 4.01 -19.92
N ARG A 251 -4.76 4.16 -21.01
CA ARG A 251 -4.33 4.91 -22.20
C ARG A 251 -4.65 6.41 -22.14
N ALA A 252 -5.36 6.86 -21.12
CA ALA A 252 -5.71 8.26 -20.94
C ALA A 252 -4.60 9.02 -20.21
N ARG A 253 -4.37 10.27 -20.60
CA ARG A 253 -3.81 11.28 -19.69
C ARG A 253 -4.95 11.72 -18.75
N VAL A 254 -4.70 11.67 -17.44
CA VAL A 254 -5.66 12.05 -16.41
C VAL A 254 -5.18 13.31 -15.70
N GLU A 255 -6.00 14.36 -15.74
CA GLU A 255 -5.70 15.66 -15.14
C GLU A 255 -6.85 16.06 -14.20
N PRO A 256 -6.57 16.40 -12.94
CA PRO A 256 -7.62 16.88 -12.04
C PRO A 256 -8.12 18.25 -12.51
N VAL A 257 -9.44 18.42 -12.51
CA VAL A 257 -10.09 19.72 -12.76
C VAL A 257 -10.53 20.33 -11.43
N ASP A 258 -11.15 19.51 -10.58
CA ASP A 258 -11.51 19.83 -9.20
C ASP A 258 -11.42 18.57 -8.32
N SER A 259 -12.03 18.58 -7.12
CA SER A 259 -11.99 17.46 -6.18
C SER A 259 -12.72 16.19 -6.64
N ALA A 260 -13.72 16.32 -7.52
CA ALA A 260 -14.59 15.22 -7.97
C ALA A 260 -14.62 15.06 -9.50
N THR A 261 -14.00 15.98 -10.24
CA THR A 261 -13.99 16.01 -11.70
C THR A 261 -12.57 15.94 -12.24
N TYR A 262 -12.36 15.06 -13.22
CA TYR A 262 -11.09 14.85 -13.89
C TYR A 262 -11.27 14.93 -15.40
N GLN A 263 -10.27 15.46 -16.11
CA GLN A 263 -10.20 15.43 -17.55
C GLN A 263 -9.43 14.19 -18.00
N LEU A 264 -10.07 13.39 -18.86
CA LEU A 264 -9.49 12.25 -19.56
C LEU A 264 -9.16 12.69 -20.97
N THR A 265 -7.92 12.49 -21.40
CA THR A 265 -7.48 12.78 -22.77
C THR A 265 -6.86 11.55 -23.42
N TRP A 266 -7.44 11.10 -24.53
CA TRP A 266 -6.90 10.06 -25.39
C TRP A 266 -6.35 10.66 -26.69
N GLN A 267 -5.15 10.24 -27.06
CA GLN A 267 -4.52 10.69 -28.29
C GLN A 267 -5.01 9.83 -29.47
N ALA A 268 -5.94 10.36 -30.26
CA ALA A 268 -6.51 9.69 -31.42
C ALA A 268 -5.65 9.89 -32.66
N LYS A 269 -5.29 8.79 -33.32
CA LYS A 269 -4.56 8.77 -34.59
C LYS A 269 -5.45 8.18 -35.68
N PRO A 270 -5.63 8.85 -36.84
CA PRO A 270 -6.44 8.30 -37.91
C PRO A 270 -5.83 6.97 -38.41
N GLU A 271 -6.68 6.00 -38.73
CA GLU A 271 -6.29 4.63 -39.11
C GLU A 271 -5.52 4.61 -40.45
N ASN A 272 -5.74 5.63 -41.30
CA ASN A 272 -5.13 5.79 -42.63
C ASN A 272 -4.11 6.95 -42.70
N ALA A 273 -3.26 7.14 -41.67
CA ALA A 273 -2.15 8.09 -41.79
C ALA A 273 -1.02 7.48 -42.64
N ASP A 274 -0.96 7.86 -43.92
CA ASP A 274 0.19 7.58 -44.79
C ASP A 274 1.51 8.07 -44.11
N PRO A 275 2.58 7.26 -44.06
CA PRO A 275 3.80 7.59 -43.32
C PRO A 275 4.68 8.68 -43.99
N LYS A 276 4.16 9.43 -44.95
CA LYS A 276 4.91 10.45 -45.70
C LYS A 276 4.19 11.78 -45.69
N SER A 277 4.20 12.48 -44.55
CA SER A 277 4.07 13.94 -44.51
C SER A 277 4.47 14.43 -43.11
N GLY A 278 5.54 15.23 -43.02
CA GLY A 278 5.86 15.94 -41.77
C GLY A 278 7.32 15.92 -41.31
N VAL A 279 8.31 16.10 -42.18
CA VAL A 279 9.60 16.65 -41.69
C VAL A 279 9.38 18.14 -41.47
N SER A 280 9.20 18.56 -40.22
CA SER A 280 9.35 19.96 -39.84
C SER A 280 10.06 20.06 -38.50
N LYS A 281 11.25 20.62 -38.58
CA LYS A 281 12.20 20.93 -37.53
C LYS A 281 11.62 22.06 -36.68
N ALA A 282 11.57 21.90 -35.36
CA ALA A 282 11.34 23.00 -34.44
C ALA A 282 12.35 22.93 -33.28
N ASP A 283 13.09 24.03 -33.16
CA ASP A 283 14.07 24.34 -32.13
C ASP A 283 13.44 24.41 -30.73
N GLY A 284 14.27 24.17 -29.72
CA GLY A 284 13.85 24.08 -28.32
C GLY A 284 13.45 25.40 -27.67
N LEU A 285 12.76 25.27 -26.54
CA LEU A 285 12.92 26.06 -25.31
C LEU A 285 12.13 25.41 -24.16
N SER A 286 12.70 25.52 -22.96
CA SER A 286 12.47 24.76 -21.74
C SER A 286 11.15 25.02 -20.97
N ASP A 287 10.80 23.97 -20.20
CA ASP A 287 10.25 23.90 -18.82
C ASP A 287 9.32 24.99 -18.26
N LEU A 288 8.18 24.55 -17.71
CA LEU A 288 7.84 24.60 -16.27
C LEU A 288 6.36 24.23 -16.03
N ALA A 289 6.09 23.03 -15.53
CA ALA A 289 4.96 22.76 -14.62
C ALA A 289 5.11 21.36 -14.01
N ALA A 290 5.64 21.32 -12.80
CA ALA A 290 5.74 20.12 -11.99
C ALA A 290 4.40 19.78 -11.34
N GLN A 291 4.02 18.51 -11.49
CA GLN A 291 3.31 17.66 -10.52
C GLN A 291 1.82 17.94 -10.26
N VAL A 292 0.96 17.18 -10.97
CA VAL A 292 -0.13 16.28 -10.46
C VAL A 292 -0.68 15.41 -11.62
N ALA A 293 -0.35 15.70 -12.89
CA ALA A 293 -0.81 14.90 -14.04
C ALA A 293 -0.19 13.48 -14.09
N ARG A 294 -1.02 12.45 -14.27
CA ARG A 294 -0.56 11.09 -14.61
C ARG A 294 -0.32 11.04 -16.12
N GLU A 295 0.93 10.86 -16.53
CA GLU A 295 1.32 10.83 -17.95
C GLU A 295 1.06 9.45 -18.59
N PRO A 296 0.69 9.39 -19.89
CA PRO A 296 0.52 8.13 -20.61
C PRO A 296 1.83 7.34 -20.76
N LEU A 297 1.75 6.01 -20.80
CA LEU A 297 2.91 5.09 -20.92
C LEU A 297 3.64 5.16 -22.29
N ALA A 298 3.20 5.98 -23.24
CA ALA A 298 3.89 6.21 -24.50
C ALA A 298 3.64 7.64 -25.03
N PRO A 299 4.69 8.50 -25.14
CA PRO A 299 4.58 9.75 -25.88
C PRO A 299 4.61 9.47 -27.39
N ALA A 300 3.70 10.07 -28.14
CA ALA A 300 3.61 9.94 -29.60
C ALA A 300 3.97 11.25 -30.32
N PRO A 301 4.51 11.18 -31.55
CA PRO A 301 4.92 12.34 -32.36
C PRO A 301 3.71 13.15 -32.89
N SER A 302 3.99 14.41 -33.25
CA SER A 302 3.06 15.53 -33.39
C SER A 302 2.28 15.67 -34.70
N ASP A 303 2.32 14.71 -35.62
CA ASP A 303 1.59 14.81 -36.88
C ASP A 303 0.28 14.00 -36.82
N LEU A 304 -0.86 14.70 -36.92
CA LEU A 304 -2.24 14.18 -37.00
C LEU A 304 -2.74 13.40 -35.77
N THR A 305 -2.52 13.94 -34.57
CA THR A 305 -3.14 13.40 -33.35
C THR A 305 -4.20 14.35 -32.82
N HIS A 306 -5.46 13.88 -32.69
CA HIS A 306 -6.54 14.64 -32.07
C HIS A 306 -6.69 14.24 -30.60
N PRO A 307 -6.67 15.18 -29.64
CA PRO A 307 -6.85 14.86 -28.23
C PRO A 307 -8.34 14.68 -27.92
N LEU A 308 -8.86 13.46 -27.95
CA LEU A 308 -10.23 13.17 -27.54
C LEU A 308 -10.37 13.42 -26.04
N ARG A 309 -11.18 14.41 -25.67
CA ARG A 309 -11.33 14.87 -24.29
C ARG A 309 -12.70 14.54 -23.73
N TYR A 310 -12.71 14.02 -22.50
CA TYR A 310 -13.91 13.79 -21.71
C TYR A 310 -13.67 14.30 -20.29
N LEU A 311 -14.71 14.79 -19.65
CA LEU A 311 -14.74 14.98 -18.21
C LEU A 311 -15.38 13.76 -17.57
N ILE A 312 -14.75 13.23 -16.53
CA ILE A 312 -15.32 12.22 -15.64
C ILE A 312 -15.62 12.88 -14.29
N HIS A 313 -16.85 12.69 -13.81
CA HIS A 313 -17.28 13.10 -12.48
C HIS A 313 -17.51 11.86 -11.64
N THR A 314 -16.95 11.84 -10.44
CA THR A 314 -16.97 10.67 -9.56
C THR A 314 -17.63 11.01 -8.23
N ASP A 315 -18.61 10.19 -7.82
CA ASP A 315 -19.32 10.39 -6.56
C ASP A 315 -18.45 10.08 -5.33
N VAL A 316 -17.49 9.15 -5.49
CA VAL A 316 -16.63 8.68 -4.41
C VAL A 316 -15.19 8.44 -4.90
N GLY A 317 -14.22 8.98 -4.17
CA GLY A 317 -12.78 8.84 -4.48
C GLY A 317 -12.42 9.32 -5.88
N GLN A 318 -11.50 8.63 -6.57
CA GLN A 318 -11.23 8.81 -7.99
C GLN A 318 -12.10 7.90 -8.88
N GLY A 319 -13.20 7.35 -8.35
CA GLY A 319 -14.06 6.40 -9.06
C GLY A 319 -13.29 5.22 -9.67
N PRO A 320 -13.57 4.82 -10.93
CA PRO A 320 -12.90 3.68 -11.55
C PRO A 320 -11.39 3.90 -11.79
N MET A 321 -10.87 5.12 -11.66
CA MET A 321 -9.44 5.39 -11.81
C MET A 321 -8.60 4.87 -10.63
N GLU A 322 -9.22 4.61 -9.47
CA GLU A 322 -8.56 3.99 -8.32
C GLU A 322 -7.99 2.61 -8.68
N LEU A 323 -8.64 1.90 -9.61
CA LEU A 323 -8.22 0.58 -10.07
C LEU A 323 -6.89 0.60 -10.83
N LEU A 324 -6.46 1.77 -11.31
CA LEU A 324 -5.13 1.92 -11.92
C LEU A 324 -4.01 1.65 -10.90
N ALA A 325 -4.27 1.78 -9.60
CA ALA A 325 -3.31 1.42 -8.56
C ALA A 325 -3.05 -0.10 -8.46
N LEU A 326 -3.92 -0.94 -9.03
CA LEU A 326 -3.71 -2.39 -9.10
C LEU A 326 -2.72 -2.80 -10.21
N ARG A 327 -2.31 -1.86 -11.06
CA ARG A 327 -1.37 -2.14 -12.15
C ARG A 327 0.00 -2.50 -11.60
N GLY A 328 0.47 -3.69 -11.95
CA GLY A 328 1.75 -4.19 -11.43
C GLY A 328 1.76 -4.35 -9.91
N PHE A 329 0.59 -4.32 -9.26
CA PHE A 329 0.49 -4.48 -7.81
C PHE A 329 0.91 -5.90 -7.43
N VAL A 330 1.84 -5.98 -6.48
CA VAL A 330 2.30 -7.24 -5.89
C VAL A 330 2.04 -7.17 -4.39
N LEU A 331 1.32 -8.17 -3.88
CA LEU A 331 1.06 -8.27 -2.46
C LEU A 331 2.38 -8.60 -1.72
N PRO A 332 2.84 -7.76 -0.76
CA PRO A 332 4.09 -8.01 -0.05
C PRO A 332 4.08 -9.33 0.71
N SER A 333 5.19 -10.05 0.69
CA SER A 333 5.31 -11.39 1.32
C SER A 333 5.75 -11.36 2.79
N ARG A 334 5.90 -10.17 3.38
CA ARG A 334 6.32 -9.97 4.76
C ARG A 334 5.52 -8.84 5.39
N ILE A 335 5.14 -9.03 6.65
CA ILE A 335 4.46 -8.07 7.52
C ILE A 335 5.51 -7.28 8.31
N PHE A 336 6.51 -7.97 8.84
CA PHE A 336 7.55 -7.40 9.69
C PHE A 336 8.91 -7.39 9.00
N VAL A 337 9.68 -6.33 9.22
CA VAL A 337 11.08 -6.20 8.82
C VAL A 337 11.95 -6.04 10.06
N ASP A 338 13.14 -6.65 10.03
CA ASP A 338 14.13 -6.37 11.07
C ASP A 338 14.44 -4.87 11.08
N ARG A 339 14.63 -4.28 12.26
CA ARG A 339 15.08 -2.89 12.35
C ARG A 339 16.56 -2.82 11.99
N GLY A 340 16.89 -3.18 10.75
CA GLY A 340 18.14 -2.83 10.13
C GLY A 340 18.18 -1.32 10.04
N SER A 341 19.18 -0.73 10.69
CA SER A 341 19.48 0.70 10.67
C SER A 341 19.21 1.31 9.29
N PRO A 342 18.63 2.52 9.20
CA PRO A 342 18.77 3.28 7.96
C PRO A 342 20.26 3.36 7.66
N VAL A 343 20.65 3.03 6.43
CA VAL A 343 22.03 3.16 5.94
C VAL A 343 22.37 4.65 5.93
N ALA A 344 22.75 5.16 7.10
CA ALA A 344 23.49 6.38 7.27
C ALA A 344 24.79 5.95 7.95
N ALA A 345 25.89 5.98 7.20
CA ALA A 345 27.21 5.76 7.72
C ALA A 345 27.48 6.78 8.84
N ARG A 346 27.30 6.37 10.09
CA ARG A 346 27.90 7.03 11.25
C ARG A 346 28.90 6.06 11.86
N GLN A 347 30.15 6.44 11.68
CA GLN A 347 31.32 5.82 12.28
C GLN A 347 31.09 5.61 13.78
N SER A 348 31.36 4.39 14.21
CA SER A 348 31.35 3.93 15.59
C SER A 348 32.37 4.71 16.42
N ALA A 349 31.89 5.51 17.38
CA ALA A 349 32.71 5.95 18.50
C ALA A 349 32.57 4.90 19.62
N SER A 350 33.67 4.23 19.96
CA SER A 350 33.78 3.27 21.06
C SER A 350 33.54 3.97 22.39
N ALA A 351 32.36 3.79 23.00
CA ALA A 351 32.09 4.18 24.37
C ALA A 351 32.37 2.98 25.29
N GLY A 352 33.51 3.01 25.99
CA GLY A 352 33.75 2.14 27.15
C GLY A 352 32.81 2.51 28.30
N PRO A 353 32.63 1.64 29.31
CA PRO A 353 31.73 1.91 30.42
C PRO A 353 32.18 3.18 31.19
N PRO A 354 31.23 4.02 31.65
CA PRO A 354 31.56 5.26 32.33
C PRO A 354 32.29 4.99 33.66
N PRO A 355 33.21 5.88 34.08
CA PRO A 355 33.98 5.70 35.30
C PRO A 355 33.08 5.73 36.54
N LEU A 356 33.43 4.90 37.52
CA LEU A 356 32.71 4.80 38.80
C LEU A 356 32.63 6.16 39.52
N PRO A 357 31.50 6.48 40.17
CA PRO A 357 31.34 7.72 40.90
C PRO A 357 32.32 7.80 42.08
N ARG A 358 32.85 9.00 42.35
CA ARG A 358 33.87 9.23 43.41
C ARG A 358 33.42 8.76 44.80
N THR A 359 32.12 8.73 45.06
CA THR A 359 31.53 8.23 46.32
C THR A 359 31.74 6.71 46.49
N ALA A 360 31.70 5.92 45.42
CA ALA A 360 31.97 4.48 45.47
C ALA A 360 33.46 4.19 45.72
N ILE A 361 34.36 5.01 45.17
CA ILE A 361 35.81 4.91 45.40
C ILE A 361 36.16 5.30 46.85
N ALA A 362 35.44 6.26 47.43
CA ALA A 362 35.62 6.67 48.82
C ALA A 362 35.14 5.60 49.82
N ALA A 363 34.03 4.92 49.53
CA ALA A 363 33.49 3.84 50.36
C ALA A 363 34.42 2.61 50.38
N ALA A 364 35.04 2.25 49.26
CA ALA A 364 35.99 1.14 49.19
C ALA A 364 37.26 1.35 50.05
N LYS A 365 37.68 2.61 50.26
CA LYS A 365 38.84 2.93 51.13
C LYS A 365 38.54 2.78 52.63
N GLN A 366 37.27 2.81 53.04
CA GLN A 366 36.89 2.69 54.45
C GLN A 366 36.62 1.24 54.90
N ALA A 367 36.59 0.27 53.98
CA ALA A 367 36.27 -1.13 54.29
C ALA A 367 37.49 -2.02 54.60
N ALA A 368 38.71 -1.46 54.67
CA ALA A 368 39.92 -2.24 54.97
C ALA A 368 40.12 -2.43 56.49
N VAL A 369 39.32 -3.31 57.10
CA VAL A 369 39.63 -3.85 58.44
C VAL A 369 40.71 -4.92 58.27
N SER A 370 41.82 -4.79 59.01
CA SER A 370 42.93 -5.76 58.96
C SER A 370 42.56 -7.04 59.70
N LEU A 371 42.70 -8.20 59.04
CA LEU A 371 42.58 -9.52 59.67
C LEU A 371 43.83 -9.79 60.55
N PRO A 372 43.68 -10.34 61.77
CA PRO A 372 44.81 -10.64 62.65
C PRO A 372 45.63 -11.84 62.12
N THR A 373 46.95 -11.70 62.14
CA THR A 373 47.90 -12.72 61.67
C THR A 373 48.21 -13.71 62.80
N GLY A 374 47.74 -14.95 62.66
CA GLY A 374 48.13 -16.06 63.54
C GLY A 374 49.44 -16.70 63.09
N MET A 375 50.42 -16.75 63.99
CA MET A 375 51.75 -17.33 63.82
C MET A 375 51.69 -18.87 63.91
N VAL A 376 52.37 -19.57 63.00
CA VAL A 376 52.51 -21.05 63.01
C VAL A 376 53.85 -21.42 63.68
N PRO A 377 53.92 -22.41 64.59
CA PRO A 377 55.17 -22.80 65.26
C PRO A 377 56.03 -23.71 64.36
N LYS A 378 57.33 -23.77 64.71
CA LYS A 378 58.41 -24.50 64.01
C LYS A 378 58.24 -26.00 63.95
#